data_AF-A0AA88Y2A0-F1
#
_entry.id   AF-A0AA88Y2A0-F1
#
_cell.length_a   1.000
_cell.length_b   1.000
_cell.length_c   1.000
_cell.angle_alpha   90.00
_cell.angle_beta   90.00
_cell.angle_gamma   90.00
#
_symmetry.space_group_name_H-M   'P 1'
#
loop_
_entity.id
_entity.type
_entity.pdbx_description
1 polymer ?
#
loop_
_entity_poly.entity_id
_entity_poly.type
_entity_poly.pdbx_seq_one_letter_code
_entity_poly.pdbx_strand_id
1 'polypeptide(L)'
;PDRRLSIMTSSDNPKPVRPIYRRPLPSSCIDFSSPEGKNIFQEALDAGNMECYFRLAAQFRTQDEPAFCGLTTLVMTLNSLEIDPGQVWKGPWRWYHETMLDCCIPIKDVEVDGISFDDFICLAKCNYLHVDATRPTDAVSLEDFRRCIKRHAKKSDVFVILSYSRKVLNQTGDGHFSPMGGYHEDKDLVLILDTARFKYPPHWVPVPLIWEAMKALDVSVGKPRGYMIMSRYEGSSMLTLFRISSSFSVTYPGAYTDDVSDFVTKWQSWLAEECSDDIDEKRLIHTAVSRLLQFSTTITSCESVLTTQVDFQCLSENHACECNGLLDALDSTDVFKEIKSKIEEERNTSVLDRIGHTAKELSISSAKRQKSCLVERISAAHFVSTLLLCWPYNINPCIKESRCAYKLDKMMANILSDCKKVLFYEIQILRRQFTILLTKRRKLDCCK
;
A
#
# COMPACT_ATOMS: atom_id res chain seq x y z
N PRO A 1 19.97 -22.05 -58.30
CA PRO A 1 20.65 -20.94 -57.61
C PRO A 1 19.88 -19.63 -57.83
N ASP A 2 18.80 -19.44 -57.07
CA ASP A 2 18.12 -18.14 -56.99
C ASP A 2 17.28 -18.12 -55.72
N ARG A 3 17.89 -17.67 -54.61
CA ARG A 3 17.19 -17.32 -53.37
C ARG A 3 16.86 -15.83 -53.44
N ARG A 4 15.62 -15.49 -53.82
CA ARG A 4 15.08 -14.15 -53.53
C ARG A 4 14.84 -14.04 -52.03
N LEU A 5 15.63 -13.20 -51.36
CA LEU A 5 15.31 -12.70 -50.03
C LEU A 5 13.99 -11.91 -50.11
N SER A 6 12.93 -12.43 -49.51
CA SER A 6 11.75 -11.66 -49.16
C SER A 6 12.06 -10.87 -47.89
N ILE A 7 12.40 -9.59 -48.05
CA ILE A 7 12.47 -8.62 -46.95
C ILE A 7 11.04 -8.44 -46.45
N MET A 8 10.72 -8.97 -45.26
CA MET A 8 9.53 -8.59 -44.52
C MET A 8 9.74 -7.17 -43.99
N THR A 9 9.23 -6.17 -44.71
CA THR A 9 9.04 -4.82 -44.19
C THR A 9 7.82 -4.83 -43.27
N SER A 10 8.01 -5.11 -41.98
CA SER A 10 6.99 -4.81 -40.97
C SER A 10 7.03 -3.30 -40.68
N SER A 11 6.36 -2.52 -41.52
CA SER A 11 6.19 -1.08 -41.33
C SER A 11 5.02 -0.80 -40.38
N ASP A 12 5.16 -1.17 -39.11
CA ASP A 12 4.32 -0.63 -38.04
C ASP A 12 5.19 0.29 -37.16
N ASN A 13 5.64 1.40 -37.75
CA ASN A 13 6.09 2.52 -36.94
C ASN A 13 4.83 3.13 -36.29
N PRO A 14 4.68 3.12 -34.96
CA PRO A 14 3.55 3.75 -34.31
C PRO A 14 3.49 5.22 -34.74
N LYS A 15 2.32 5.66 -35.21
CA LYS A 15 2.10 7.05 -35.65
C LYS A 15 2.57 7.99 -34.54
N PRO A 16 3.33 9.04 -34.86
CA PRO A 16 3.81 9.97 -33.85
C PRO A 16 2.64 10.59 -33.09
N VAL A 17 2.58 10.34 -31.79
CA VAL A 17 1.59 10.94 -30.89
C VAL A 17 1.89 12.43 -30.82
N ARG A 18 0.92 13.28 -31.18
CA ARG A 18 1.10 14.73 -31.08
C ARG A 18 1.27 15.11 -29.60
N PRO A 19 2.33 15.85 -29.23
CA PRO A 19 2.51 16.28 -27.85
C PRO A 19 1.39 17.24 -27.45
N ILE A 20 0.92 17.10 -26.20
CA ILE A 20 -0.16 17.93 -25.64
C ILE A 20 0.43 18.78 -24.52
N TYR A 21 0.31 20.11 -24.63
CA TYR A 21 0.71 21.04 -23.58
C TYR A 21 -0.53 21.61 -22.88
N ARG A 22 -0.78 21.11 -21.66
CA ARG A 22 -1.91 21.50 -20.79
C ARG A 22 -3.30 21.35 -21.44
N ARG A 23 -4.32 21.62 -20.64
CA ARG A 23 -5.72 21.74 -21.09
C ARG A 23 -6.31 23.01 -20.47
N PRO A 24 -7.18 23.74 -21.18
CA PRO A 24 -7.88 24.87 -20.59
C PRO A 24 -8.82 24.38 -19.49
N LEU A 25 -8.90 25.12 -18.38
CA LEU A 25 -9.91 24.87 -17.36
C LEU A 25 -11.31 25.13 -17.93
N PRO A 26 -12.29 24.29 -17.60
CA PRO A 26 -13.70 24.58 -17.90
C PRO A 26 -14.16 25.86 -17.20
N SER A 27 -15.17 26.54 -17.74
CA SER A 27 -15.72 27.78 -17.17
C SER A 27 -16.31 27.61 -15.76
N SER A 28 -16.60 26.38 -15.35
CA SER A 28 -17.03 26.03 -13.98
C SER A 28 -15.90 26.01 -12.96
N CYS A 29 -14.64 26.13 -13.40
CA CYS A 29 -13.44 26.11 -12.55
C CYS A 29 -12.72 27.46 -12.65
N ILE A 30 -12.31 28.03 -11.52
CA ILE A 30 -11.58 29.30 -11.48
C ILE A 30 -10.09 29.00 -11.27
N ASP A 31 -9.24 29.42 -12.20
CA ASP A 31 -7.78 29.25 -12.09
C ASP A 31 -7.28 29.94 -10.82
N PHE A 32 -6.57 29.21 -9.97
CA PHE A 32 -5.98 29.71 -8.73
C PHE A 32 -5.09 30.94 -8.93
N SER A 33 -4.38 31.00 -10.06
CA SER A 33 -3.43 32.07 -10.38
C SER A 33 -4.06 33.29 -11.05
N SER A 34 -5.34 33.22 -11.41
CA SER A 34 -6.09 34.36 -11.97
C SER A 34 -6.32 35.47 -10.92
N PRO A 35 -6.62 36.72 -11.34
CA PRO A 35 -6.97 37.78 -10.40
C PRO A 35 -8.14 37.40 -9.47
N GLU A 36 -9.16 36.74 -10.01
CA GLU A 36 -10.30 36.24 -9.23
C GLU A 36 -9.87 35.14 -8.25
N GLY A 37 -9.11 34.15 -8.70
CA GLY A 37 -8.63 33.05 -7.85
C GLY A 37 -7.75 33.51 -6.69
N LYS A 38 -6.94 34.56 -6.90
CA LYS A 38 -6.14 35.21 -5.86
C LYS A 38 -7.00 35.96 -4.85
N ASN A 39 -8.05 36.66 -5.31
CA ASN A 39 -8.96 37.35 -4.41
C ASN A 39 -9.72 36.35 -3.52
N ILE A 40 -10.23 35.26 -4.12
CA ILE A 40 -10.88 34.16 -3.38
C ILE A 40 -9.91 33.57 -2.35
N PHE A 41 -8.64 33.37 -2.70
CA PHE A 41 -7.64 32.88 -1.75
C PHE A 41 -7.45 33.84 -0.57
N GLN A 42 -7.33 35.14 -0.83
CA GLN A 42 -7.17 36.14 0.23
C GLN A 42 -8.39 36.15 1.16
N GLU A 43 -9.60 36.19 0.60
CA GLU A 43 -10.86 36.15 1.36
C GLU A 43 -10.96 34.88 2.23
N ALA A 44 -10.64 33.71 1.67
CA ALA A 44 -10.66 32.45 2.39
C ALA A 44 -9.57 32.36 3.49
N LEU A 45 -8.39 32.94 3.23
CA LEU A 45 -7.29 33.01 4.19
C LEU A 45 -7.65 33.90 5.38
N ASP A 46 -8.22 35.08 5.12
CA ASP A 46 -8.67 36.01 6.16
C ASP A 46 -9.81 35.42 7.00
N ALA A 47 -10.65 34.56 6.40
CA ALA A 47 -11.67 33.77 7.09
C ALA A 47 -11.11 32.56 7.89
N GLY A 48 -9.81 32.29 7.80
CA GLY A 48 -9.11 31.19 8.48
C GLY A 48 -9.33 29.81 7.86
N ASN A 49 -9.89 29.72 6.65
CA ASN A 49 -10.25 28.46 5.97
C ASN A 49 -9.17 27.98 4.98
N MET A 50 -7.91 28.37 5.21
CA MET A 50 -6.77 28.04 4.35
C MET A 50 -5.58 27.45 5.11
N GLU A 51 -5.73 27.09 6.38
CA GLU A 51 -4.61 26.61 7.21
C GLU A 51 -3.97 25.33 6.64
N CYS A 52 -4.78 24.42 6.09
CA CYS A 52 -4.27 23.20 5.47
C CYS A 52 -3.42 23.47 4.22
N TYR A 53 -3.59 24.64 3.57
CA TYR A 53 -2.87 25.02 2.36
C TYR A 53 -1.36 25.04 2.58
N PHE A 54 -0.88 25.61 3.68
CA PHE A 54 0.54 25.92 3.84
C PHE A 54 1.40 24.66 3.86
N ARG A 55 0.97 23.62 4.57
CA ARG A 55 1.67 22.34 4.60
C ARG A 55 1.58 21.60 3.27
N LEU A 56 0.40 21.58 2.64
CA LEU A 56 0.21 20.95 1.33
C LEU A 56 1.02 21.65 0.23
N ALA A 57 1.06 22.98 0.23
CA ALA A 57 1.81 23.78 -0.73
C ALA A 57 3.32 23.53 -0.61
N ALA A 58 3.84 23.37 0.61
CA ALA A 58 5.23 22.99 0.85
C ALA A 58 5.59 21.62 0.26
N GLN A 59 4.59 20.73 0.08
CA GLN A 59 4.76 19.38 -0.48
C GLN A 59 4.24 19.24 -1.90
N PHE A 60 3.76 20.32 -2.53
CA PHE A 60 3.03 20.22 -3.78
C PHE A 60 3.93 19.80 -4.94
N ARG A 61 3.65 18.63 -5.52
CA ARG A 61 4.45 18.03 -6.58
C ARG A 61 3.61 17.56 -7.76
N THR A 62 4.27 17.43 -8.89
CA THR A 62 3.67 16.84 -10.10
C THR A 62 3.71 15.33 -9.94
N GLN A 63 2.64 14.65 -10.34
CA GLN A 63 2.64 13.19 -10.43
C GLN A 63 3.69 12.72 -11.46
N ASP A 64 4.53 11.75 -11.10
CA ASP A 64 5.62 11.31 -12.00
C ASP A 64 5.08 10.57 -13.23
N GLU A 65 3.98 9.82 -13.06
CA GLU A 65 3.29 9.11 -14.13
C GLU A 65 1.83 9.58 -14.29
N PRO A 66 1.23 9.51 -15.50
CA PRO A 66 -0.17 9.90 -15.74
C PRO A 66 -1.20 9.16 -14.85
N ALA A 67 -0.90 7.95 -14.41
CA ALA A 67 -1.77 7.15 -13.53
C ALA A 67 -1.52 7.41 -12.02
N PHE A 68 -0.44 8.11 -11.64
CA PHE A 68 0.01 8.23 -10.25
C PHE A 68 -0.74 9.23 -9.39
N CYS A 69 -1.79 9.91 -9.87
CA CYS A 69 -2.48 10.95 -9.10
C CYS A 69 -2.86 10.54 -7.66
N GLY A 70 -3.27 9.28 -7.45
CA GLY A 70 -3.51 8.72 -6.12
C GLY A 70 -2.24 8.62 -5.26
N LEU A 71 -1.16 8.07 -5.80
CA LEU A 71 0.13 7.98 -5.11
C LEU A 71 0.70 9.38 -4.80
N THR A 72 0.66 10.30 -5.75
CA THR A 72 1.13 11.69 -5.56
C THR A 72 0.39 12.37 -4.44
N THR A 73 -0.94 12.23 -4.42
CA THR A 73 -1.81 12.82 -3.40
C THR A 73 -1.49 12.24 -2.03
N LEU A 74 -1.25 10.93 -1.93
CA LEU A 74 -0.87 10.29 -0.69
C LEU A 74 0.53 10.74 -0.23
N VAL A 75 1.52 10.81 -1.12
CA VAL A 75 2.87 11.34 -0.82
C VAL A 75 2.80 12.77 -0.29
N MET A 76 2.00 13.64 -0.93
CA MET A 76 1.78 15.01 -0.44
C MET A 76 1.23 15.00 0.99
N THR A 77 0.27 14.13 1.27
CA THR A 77 -0.37 14.01 2.59
C THR A 77 0.61 13.51 3.65
N LEU A 78 1.34 12.43 3.36
CA LEU A 78 2.34 11.84 4.26
C LEU A 78 3.44 12.84 4.63
N ASN A 79 3.99 13.53 3.63
CA ASN A 79 5.03 14.53 3.85
C ASN A 79 4.48 15.79 4.56
N SER A 80 3.23 16.18 4.32
CA SER A 80 2.59 17.31 5.02
C SER A 80 2.32 17.00 6.48
N LEU A 81 2.10 15.73 6.80
CA LEU A 81 2.02 15.18 8.15
C LEU A 81 3.40 14.81 8.72
N GLU A 82 4.50 15.08 8.00
CA GLU A 82 5.87 14.77 8.43
C GLU A 82 6.03 13.32 8.91
N ILE A 83 5.43 12.37 8.18
CA ILE A 83 5.60 10.94 8.46
C ILE A 83 6.97 10.52 7.91
N ASP A 84 7.79 9.92 8.77
CA ASP A 84 9.07 9.35 8.39
C ASP A 84 8.85 8.00 7.67
N PRO A 85 9.28 7.83 6.41
CA PRO A 85 9.09 6.58 5.68
C PRO A 85 9.96 5.42 6.19
N GLY A 86 10.93 5.68 7.08
CA GLY A 86 11.83 4.63 7.60
C GLY A 86 12.82 4.06 6.57
N GLN A 87 12.83 4.62 5.35
CA GLN A 87 13.66 4.22 4.22
C GLN A 87 14.24 5.43 3.50
N VAL A 88 15.43 5.25 2.91
CA VAL A 88 16.11 6.27 2.11
C VAL A 88 15.39 6.47 0.77
N TRP A 89 15.15 7.72 0.40
CA TRP A 89 14.68 8.09 -0.94
C TRP A 89 15.84 8.36 -1.89
N LYS A 90 16.72 9.29 -1.52
CA LYS A 90 17.83 9.73 -2.38
C LYS A 90 19.00 10.25 -1.55
N GLY A 91 20.20 9.72 -1.79
CA GLY A 91 21.38 10.09 -1.02
C GLY A 91 21.16 9.78 0.48
N PRO A 92 21.46 10.70 1.42
CA PRO A 92 21.19 10.48 2.84
C PRO A 92 19.73 10.81 3.26
N TRP A 93 18.87 11.23 2.32
CA TRP A 93 17.57 11.81 2.64
C TRP A 93 16.46 10.76 2.68
N ARG A 94 15.67 10.78 3.75
CA ARG A 94 14.43 10.02 3.91
C ARG A 94 13.26 10.95 3.65
N TRP A 95 12.43 10.62 2.67
CA TRP A 95 11.26 11.41 2.30
C TRP A 95 10.31 10.52 1.50
N TYR A 96 8.99 10.67 1.66
CA TYR A 96 8.09 9.82 0.87
C TYR A 96 8.17 10.16 -0.61
N HIS A 97 8.17 9.10 -1.42
CA HIS A 97 8.12 9.12 -2.88
C HIS A 97 7.10 8.09 -3.37
N GLU A 98 6.56 8.26 -4.58
CA GLU A 98 5.49 7.39 -5.11
C GLU A 98 5.90 5.93 -5.19
N THR A 99 7.16 5.68 -5.54
CA THR A 99 7.76 4.34 -5.65
C THR A 99 7.83 3.59 -4.32
N MET A 100 7.56 4.25 -3.19
CA MET A 100 7.54 3.65 -1.85
C MET A 100 6.15 3.11 -1.46
N LEU A 101 5.11 3.40 -2.24
CA LEU A 101 3.72 3.08 -1.91
C LEU A 101 3.25 1.76 -2.57
N ASP A 102 3.93 0.66 -2.24
CA ASP A 102 3.81 -0.65 -2.90
C ASP A 102 3.10 -1.75 -2.06
N CYS A 103 2.64 -1.43 -0.86
CA CYS A 103 2.23 -2.43 0.14
C CYS A 103 0.86 -3.10 -0.11
N CYS A 104 -0.02 -2.48 -0.90
CA CYS A 104 -1.39 -2.98 -1.18
C CYS A 104 -1.66 -3.25 -2.66
N ILE A 105 -0.78 -2.73 -3.52
CA ILE A 105 -0.83 -2.84 -4.96
C ILE A 105 0.59 -2.61 -5.50
N PRO A 106 1.11 -3.48 -6.37
CA PRO A 106 2.40 -3.26 -7.01
C PRO A 106 2.44 -1.96 -7.82
N ILE A 107 3.56 -1.24 -7.78
CA ILE A 107 3.71 0.05 -8.50
C ILE A 107 3.42 -0.07 -10.00
N LYS A 108 3.86 -1.15 -10.66
CA LYS A 108 3.60 -1.33 -12.09
C LYS A 108 2.12 -1.50 -12.43
N ASP A 109 1.33 -2.07 -11.52
CA ASP A 109 -0.12 -2.17 -11.72
C ASP A 109 -0.74 -0.77 -11.63
N VAL A 110 -0.21 0.07 -10.73
CA VAL A 110 -0.61 1.47 -10.60
C VAL A 110 -0.23 2.29 -11.85
N GLU A 111 0.89 1.99 -12.52
CA GLU A 111 1.28 2.66 -13.77
C GLU A 111 0.27 2.45 -14.90
N VAL A 112 -0.41 1.29 -14.91
CA VAL A 112 -1.40 0.93 -15.93
C VAL A 112 -2.79 1.45 -15.57
N ASP A 113 -3.28 1.09 -14.39
CA ASP A 113 -4.70 1.25 -14.03
C ASP A 113 -4.95 2.36 -12.99
N GLY A 114 -3.89 2.91 -12.39
CA GLY A 114 -4.01 3.80 -11.23
C GLY A 114 -4.41 3.03 -9.97
N ILE A 115 -5.07 3.71 -9.04
CA ILE A 115 -5.58 3.09 -7.81
C ILE A 115 -7.06 3.39 -7.60
N SER A 116 -7.79 2.45 -7.02
CA SER A 116 -9.16 2.68 -6.57
C SER A 116 -9.20 3.43 -5.24
N PHE A 117 -10.39 3.89 -4.84
CA PHE A 117 -10.59 4.52 -3.53
C PHE A 117 -10.28 3.57 -2.37
N ASP A 118 -10.57 2.27 -2.50
CA ASP A 118 -10.29 1.28 -1.45
C ASP A 118 -8.77 0.98 -1.38
N ASP A 119 -8.07 1.03 -2.52
CA ASP A 119 -6.60 0.93 -2.58
C ASP A 119 -5.93 2.12 -1.90
N PHE A 120 -6.43 3.34 -2.14
CA PHE A 120 -5.94 4.55 -1.48
C PHE A 120 -6.00 4.40 0.05
N ILE A 121 -7.15 3.95 0.58
CA ILE A 121 -7.33 3.73 2.02
C ILE A 121 -6.33 2.69 2.54
N CYS A 122 -6.10 1.61 1.79
CA CYS A 122 -5.15 0.58 2.17
C CYS A 122 -3.72 1.15 2.25
N LEU A 123 -3.27 1.83 1.19
CA LEU A 123 -1.94 2.43 1.11
C LEU A 123 -1.74 3.45 2.23
N ALA A 124 -2.73 4.31 2.49
CA ALA A 124 -2.65 5.31 3.56
C ALA A 124 -2.53 4.66 4.95
N LYS A 125 -3.36 3.65 5.25
CA LYS A 125 -3.30 2.94 6.53
C LYS A 125 -1.98 2.18 6.73
N CYS A 126 -1.42 1.63 5.66
CA CYS A 126 -0.13 0.94 5.73
C CYS A 126 1.05 1.90 5.89
N ASN A 127 0.85 3.19 5.62
CA ASN A 127 1.86 4.23 5.76
C ASN A 127 1.52 5.19 6.92
N TYR A 128 1.12 4.63 8.06
CA TYR A 128 0.99 5.37 9.33
C TYR A 128 -0.10 6.45 9.37
N LEU A 129 -1.12 6.37 8.51
CA LEU A 129 -2.25 7.30 8.54
C LEU A 129 -3.50 6.68 9.16
N HIS A 130 -4.16 7.46 10.01
CA HIS A 130 -5.57 7.24 10.30
C HIS A 130 -6.41 7.77 9.13
N VAL A 131 -7.43 7.01 8.73
CA VAL A 131 -8.29 7.35 7.58
C VAL A 131 -9.75 7.13 7.95
N ASP A 132 -10.50 8.23 7.94
CA ASP A 132 -11.96 8.23 7.94
C ASP A 132 -12.44 8.51 6.50
N ALA A 133 -13.09 7.52 5.88
CA ALA A 133 -13.40 7.54 4.46
C ALA A 133 -14.91 7.53 4.26
N THR A 134 -15.39 8.49 3.47
CA THR A 134 -16.82 8.67 3.21
C THR A 134 -17.09 8.63 1.71
N ARG A 135 -18.05 7.78 1.33
CA ARG A 135 -18.63 7.78 0.00
C ARG A 135 -19.97 8.50 0.06
N PRO A 136 -20.29 9.38 -0.90
CA PRO A 136 -21.63 9.93 -1.06
C PRO A 136 -22.65 8.79 -1.20
N THR A 137 -23.48 8.61 -0.18
CA THR A 137 -24.61 7.67 -0.12
C THR A 137 -25.82 8.44 0.40
N ASP A 138 -27.01 7.84 0.39
CA ASP A 138 -28.22 8.51 0.90
C ASP A 138 -28.13 8.92 2.38
N ALA A 139 -27.18 8.36 3.13
CA ALA A 139 -26.94 8.67 4.54
C ALA A 139 -26.02 9.89 4.78
N VAL A 140 -25.35 10.42 3.75
CA VAL A 140 -24.41 11.55 3.89
C VAL A 140 -24.80 12.65 2.91
N SER A 141 -25.10 13.83 3.44
CA SER A 141 -25.57 14.96 2.63
C SER A 141 -24.43 15.87 2.16
N LEU A 142 -24.72 16.71 1.16
CA LEU A 142 -23.86 17.81 0.75
C LEU A 142 -23.55 18.77 1.92
N GLU A 143 -24.49 18.98 2.84
CA GLU A 143 -24.30 19.81 4.03
C GLU A 143 -23.31 19.19 5.01
N ASP A 144 -23.32 17.87 5.16
CA ASP A 144 -22.32 17.17 5.98
C ASP A 144 -20.94 17.31 5.37
N PHE A 145 -20.83 17.28 4.05
CA PHE A 145 -19.57 17.55 3.34
C PHE A 145 -19.10 19.00 3.54
N ARG A 146 -19.98 20.01 3.43
CA ARG A 146 -19.65 21.41 3.75
C ARG A 146 -19.13 21.57 5.18
N ARG A 147 -19.81 20.96 6.15
CA ARG A 147 -19.38 20.96 7.55
C ARG A 147 -18.01 20.30 7.73
N CYS A 148 -17.77 19.20 7.02
CA CYS A 148 -16.50 18.49 7.03
C CYS A 148 -15.35 19.36 6.48
N ILE A 149 -15.48 19.93 5.28
CA ILE A 149 -14.42 20.74 4.67
C ILE A 149 -14.15 22.01 5.47
N LYS A 150 -15.20 22.69 5.96
CA LYS A 150 -15.05 23.87 6.83
C LYS A 150 -14.30 23.55 8.12
N ARG A 151 -14.58 22.40 8.75
CA ARG A 151 -13.89 21.98 9.97
C ARG A 151 -12.40 21.72 9.74
N HIS A 152 -12.05 21.08 8.63
CA HIS A 152 -10.68 20.61 8.39
C HIS A 152 -9.81 21.60 7.62
N ALA A 153 -10.39 22.53 6.86
CA ALA A 153 -9.63 23.59 6.19
C ALA A 153 -8.90 24.52 7.19
N LYS A 154 -9.37 24.58 8.44
CA LYS A 154 -8.78 25.35 9.55
C LYS A 154 -7.67 24.61 10.31
N LYS A 155 -7.27 23.42 9.85
CA LYS A 155 -6.28 22.56 10.53
C LYS A 155 -5.03 22.37 9.69
N SER A 156 -3.91 22.13 10.36
CA SER A 156 -2.60 21.83 9.74
C SER A 156 -2.14 20.39 9.95
N ASP A 157 -2.85 19.61 10.76
CA ASP A 157 -2.53 18.24 11.19
C ASP A 157 -3.50 17.19 10.64
N VAL A 158 -4.48 17.63 9.85
CA VAL A 158 -5.49 16.78 9.20
C VAL A 158 -5.75 17.31 7.79
N PHE A 159 -5.83 16.42 6.81
CA PHE A 159 -6.03 16.77 5.41
C PHE A 159 -7.27 16.08 4.83
N VAL A 160 -8.01 16.79 3.98
CA VAL A 160 -9.13 16.23 3.22
C VAL A 160 -8.65 15.87 1.81
N ILE A 161 -8.81 14.60 1.46
CA ILE A 161 -8.43 14.05 0.16
C ILE A 161 -9.69 13.72 -0.63
N LEU A 162 -9.73 14.15 -1.88
CA LEU A 162 -10.89 13.99 -2.75
C LEU A 162 -10.58 12.95 -3.82
N SER A 163 -11.52 12.04 -4.06
CA SER A 163 -11.58 11.15 -5.21
C SER A 163 -12.81 11.52 -6.03
N TYR A 164 -12.63 11.99 -7.26
CA TYR A 164 -13.72 12.55 -8.05
C TYR A 164 -13.58 12.25 -9.55
N SER A 165 -14.68 12.37 -10.28
CA SER A 165 -14.69 12.25 -11.74
C SER A 165 -14.46 13.59 -12.42
N ARG A 166 -13.36 13.70 -13.17
CA ARG A 166 -13.07 14.84 -14.05
C ARG A 166 -14.15 15.06 -15.12
N LYS A 167 -14.84 14.01 -15.56
CA LYS A 167 -15.93 14.13 -16.55
C LYS A 167 -17.04 15.04 -16.05
N VAL A 168 -17.42 14.93 -14.78
CA VAL A 168 -18.46 15.78 -14.16
C VAL A 168 -18.02 17.24 -14.12
N LEU A 169 -16.72 17.50 -13.96
CA LEU A 169 -16.15 18.86 -14.02
C LEU A 169 -15.93 19.35 -15.46
N ASN A 170 -16.24 18.56 -16.49
CA ASN A 170 -15.88 18.80 -17.89
C ASN A 170 -14.36 18.88 -18.15
N GLN A 171 -13.57 18.19 -17.34
CA GLN A 171 -12.12 18.07 -17.48
C GLN A 171 -11.72 16.80 -18.26
N THR A 172 -10.54 16.82 -18.89
CA THR A 172 -10.01 15.68 -19.66
C THR A 172 -9.53 14.55 -18.74
N GLY A 173 -10.07 13.36 -18.95
CA GLY A 173 -9.83 12.17 -18.13
C GLY A 173 -11.09 11.79 -17.34
N ASP A 174 -10.97 10.86 -16.40
CA ASP A 174 -12.08 10.45 -15.54
C ASP A 174 -11.68 10.47 -14.07
N GLY A 175 -11.35 9.33 -13.45
CA GLY A 175 -10.98 9.27 -12.04
C GLY A 175 -9.75 10.11 -11.72
N HIS A 176 -9.79 10.85 -10.62
CA HIS A 176 -8.67 11.62 -10.13
C HIS A 176 -8.68 11.73 -8.61
N PHE A 177 -7.48 11.82 -8.02
CA PHE A 177 -7.27 12.12 -6.63
C PHE A 177 -6.51 13.44 -6.50
N SER A 178 -6.89 14.28 -5.54
CA SER A 178 -6.12 15.47 -5.15
C SER A 178 -6.51 15.90 -3.73
N PRO A 179 -5.58 16.56 -3.00
CA PRO A 179 -5.91 17.14 -1.72
C PRO A 179 -6.71 18.44 -1.89
N MET A 180 -7.59 18.69 -0.91
CA MET A 180 -8.21 19.99 -0.72
C MET A 180 -7.19 20.97 -0.15
N GLY A 181 -6.95 22.08 -0.88
CA GLY A 181 -6.08 23.16 -0.44
C GLY A 181 -6.76 24.19 0.47
N GLY A 182 -8.09 24.24 0.51
CA GLY A 182 -8.84 25.17 1.36
C GLY A 182 -10.30 25.34 0.93
N TYR A 183 -11.06 26.15 1.67
CA TYR A 183 -12.49 26.34 1.48
C TYR A 183 -12.90 27.81 1.55
N HIS A 184 -13.68 28.28 0.59
CA HIS A 184 -14.30 29.60 0.62
C HIS A 184 -15.79 29.44 0.90
N GLU A 185 -16.23 29.88 2.09
CA GLU A 185 -17.62 29.67 2.54
C GLU A 185 -18.63 30.50 1.76
N ASP A 186 -18.43 31.81 1.62
CA ASP A 186 -19.47 32.68 1.04
C ASP A 186 -19.74 32.42 -0.45
N LYS A 187 -18.68 32.06 -1.20
CA LYS A 187 -18.76 31.65 -2.62
C LYS A 187 -18.99 30.15 -2.79
N ASP A 188 -18.96 29.39 -1.69
CA ASP A 188 -19.08 27.94 -1.63
C ASP A 188 -18.16 27.19 -2.62
N LEU A 189 -16.86 27.51 -2.53
CA LEU A 189 -15.80 26.96 -3.39
C LEU A 189 -14.79 26.16 -2.59
N VAL A 190 -14.29 25.06 -3.17
CA VAL A 190 -13.15 24.30 -2.66
C VAL A 190 -11.93 24.49 -3.57
N LEU A 191 -10.74 24.67 -2.98
CA LEU A 191 -9.50 24.71 -3.74
C LEU A 191 -8.98 23.29 -3.95
N ILE A 192 -8.79 22.89 -5.20
CA ILE A 192 -8.17 21.61 -5.58
C ILE A 192 -6.69 21.85 -5.89
N LEU A 193 -5.80 21.14 -5.20
CA LEU A 193 -4.36 21.13 -5.52
C LEU A 193 -4.07 19.99 -6.51
N ASP A 194 -4.45 20.19 -7.77
CA ASP A 194 -4.37 19.19 -8.84
C ASP A 194 -2.94 18.66 -9.04
N THR A 195 -2.73 17.36 -8.79
CA THR A 195 -1.40 16.72 -8.91
C THR A 195 -0.96 16.52 -10.35
N ALA A 196 -1.89 16.53 -11.32
CA ALA A 196 -1.60 16.52 -12.74
C ALA A 196 -1.25 17.94 -13.23
N ARG A 197 -0.22 18.56 -12.63
CA ARG A 197 0.20 19.95 -12.86
C ARG A 197 0.61 20.24 -14.31
N PHE A 198 0.96 19.21 -15.07
CA PHE A 198 1.19 19.29 -16.52
C PHE A 198 -0.10 19.44 -17.34
N LYS A 199 -1.27 19.17 -16.75
CA LYS A 199 -2.59 19.22 -17.38
C LYS A 199 -3.41 20.41 -16.93
N TYR A 200 -3.60 20.59 -15.62
CA TYR A 200 -4.38 21.68 -15.02
C TYR A 200 -3.61 22.33 -13.85
N PRO A 201 -3.74 23.66 -13.64
CA PRO A 201 -3.26 24.29 -12.42
C PRO A 201 -4.18 23.96 -11.23
N PRO A 202 -3.78 24.32 -9.99
CA PRO A 202 -4.74 24.43 -8.90
C PRO A 202 -5.92 25.31 -9.31
N HIS A 203 -7.11 24.97 -8.85
CA HIS A 203 -8.33 25.67 -9.26
C HIS A 203 -9.41 25.55 -8.19
N TRP A 204 -10.25 26.59 -8.12
CA TRP A 204 -11.43 26.60 -7.29
C TRP A 204 -12.60 25.93 -8.02
N VAL A 205 -13.35 25.11 -7.30
CA VAL A 205 -14.50 24.36 -7.81
C VAL A 205 -15.70 24.58 -6.89
N PRO A 206 -16.92 24.82 -7.42
CA PRO A 206 -18.13 24.84 -6.62
C PRO A 206 -18.32 23.56 -5.82
N VAL A 207 -18.60 23.69 -4.52
CA VAL A 207 -18.80 22.55 -3.62
C VAL A 207 -19.94 21.61 -4.06
N PRO A 208 -21.07 22.08 -4.61
CA PRO A 208 -22.07 21.19 -5.19
C PRO A 208 -21.51 20.38 -6.37
N LEU A 209 -20.69 20.99 -7.22
CA LEU A 209 -20.16 20.34 -8.41
C LEU A 209 -19.14 19.26 -8.05
N ILE A 210 -18.23 19.52 -7.11
CA ILE A 210 -17.27 18.50 -6.68
C ILE A 210 -17.99 17.36 -5.94
N TRP A 211 -19.08 17.64 -5.22
CA TRP A 211 -19.91 16.61 -4.60
C TRP A 211 -20.56 15.68 -5.63
N GLU A 212 -21.16 16.24 -6.69
CA GLU A 212 -21.66 15.45 -7.82
C GLU A 212 -20.55 14.60 -8.46
N ALA A 213 -19.34 15.14 -8.58
CA ALA A 213 -18.20 14.43 -9.12
C ALA A 213 -17.71 13.25 -8.25
N MET A 214 -17.90 13.34 -6.93
CA MET A 214 -17.61 12.26 -5.99
C MET A 214 -18.70 11.16 -6.01
N LYS A 215 -19.94 11.48 -6.38
CA LYS A 215 -21.02 10.49 -6.55
C LYS A 215 -20.82 9.59 -7.76
N ALA A 216 -20.11 10.07 -8.78
CA ALA A 216 -19.86 9.30 -10.00
C ALA A 216 -19.18 7.96 -9.70
N LEU A 217 -19.65 6.89 -10.34
CA LEU A 217 -19.10 5.55 -10.18
C LEU A 217 -17.69 5.45 -10.77
N ASP A 218 -16.81 4.76 -10.03
CA ASP A 218 -15.60 4.17 -10.58
C ASP A 218 -15.99 2.81 -11.20
N VAL A 219 -15.89 2.73 -12.52
CA VAL A 219 -16.31 1.56 -13.31
C VAL A 219 -15.46 0.32 -13.00
N SER A 220 -14.22 0.49 -12.53
CA SER A 220 -13.33 -0.64 -12.21
C SER A 220 -13.79 -1.43 -10.99
N VAL A 221 -14.46 -0.77 -10.04
CA VAL A 221 -14.90 -1.36 -8.77
C VAL A 221 -16.41 -1.33 -8.57
N GLY A 222 -17.16 -0.66 -9.46
CA GLY A 222 -18.62 -0.57 -9.40
C GLY A 222 -19.14 0.21 -8.18
N LYS A 223 -18.32 1.08 -7.59
CA LYS A 223 -18.67 1.88 -6.41
C LYS A 223 -18.54 3.37 -6.72
N PRO A 224 -19.25 4.27 -5.98
CA PRO A 224 -19.02 5.71 -6.05
C PRO A 224 -17.55 6.06 -5.75
N ARG A 225 -17.16 7.31 -5.92
CA ARG A 225 -15.88 7.81 -5.38
C ARG A 225 -16.10 8.36 -3.97
N GLY A 226 -15.53 9.50 -3.59
CA GLY A 226 -15.75 10.09 -2.26
C GLY A 226 -14.62 10.96 -1.74
N TYR A 227 -14.62 11.19 -0.43
CA TYR A 227 -13.57 11.92 0.27
C TYR A 227 -13.04 11.15 1.47
N MET A 228 -11.83 11.49 1.89
CA MET A 228 -11.14 10.89 3.02
C MET A 228 -10.55 11.97 3.91
N ILE A 229 -10.70 11.82 5.22
CA ILE A 229 -10.07 12.66 6.23
C ILE A 229 -8.86 11.88 6.76
N MET A 230 -7.68 12.48 6.67
CA MET A 230 -6.43 11.81 6.99
C MET A 230 -5.63 12.58 8.03
N SER A 231 -5.16 11.86 9.05
CA SER A 231 -4.30 12.38 10.10
C SER A 231 -3.21 11.36 10.41
N ARG A 232 -2.18 11.79 11.16
CA ARG A 232 -1.20 10.85 11.71
C ARG A 232 -1.91 9.82 12.57
N TYR A 233 -1.52 8.55 12.43
CA TYR A 233 -1.96 7.50 13.34
C TYR A 233 -1.19 7.60 14.66
N GLU A 234 -1.91 7.71 15.77
CA GLU A 234 -1.32 7.86 17.12
C GLU A 234 -1.25 6.54 17.90
N GLY A 235 -1.71 5.43 17.33
CA GLY A 235 -1.69 4.13 18.01
C GLY A 235 -0.38 3.37 17.84
N SER A 236 -0.18 2.36 18.70
CA SER A 236 0.98 1.46 18.68
C SER A 236 0.87 0.30 17.66
N SER A 237 -0.16 0.28 16.80
CA SER A 237 -0.43 -0.83 15.87
C SER A 237 0.11 -0.55 14.46
N MET A 238 1.42 -0.50 14.34
CA MET A 238 2.10 -0.35 13.06
C MET A 238 3.11 -1.49 12.88
N LEU A 239 3.50 -1.76 11.64
CA LEU A 239 4.54 -2.73 11.37
C LEU A 239 5.85 -2.26 12.01
N THR A 240 6.44 -3.13 12.80
CA THR A 240 7.65 -2.86 13.58
C THR A 240 8.88 -3.35 12.83
N LEU A 241 8.83 -4.53 12.19
CA LEU A 241 10.02 -5.13 11.57
C LEU A 241 9.76 -5.72 10.19
N PHE A 242 8.70 -6.49 10.01
CA PHE A 242 8.46 -7.25 8.78
C PHE A 242 7.51 -6.50 7.85
N ARG A 243 7.71 -6.66 6.54
CA ARG A 243 6.77 -6.25 5.49
C ARG A 243 6.66 -7.31 4.40
N ILE A 244 5.57 -7.28 3.64
CA ILE A 244 5.47 -8.04 2.39
C ILE A 244 6.49 -7.48 1.40
N SER A 245 7.25 -8.37 0.75
CA SER A 245 8.23 -7.98 -0.26
C SER A 245 7.55 -7.36 -1.47
N SER A 246 8.19 -6.37 -2.10
CA SER A 246 7.71 -5.79 -3.37
C SER A 246 7.68 -6.79 -4.52
N SER A 247 8.47 -7.87 -4.42
CA SER A 247 8.44 -9.00 -5.34
C SER A 247 7.23 -9.92 -5.17
N PHE A 248 6.46 -9.77 -4.08
CA PHE A 248 5.23 -10.54 -3.88
C PHE A 248 4.09 -9.99 -4.75
N SER A 249 4.22 -10.17 -6.07
CA SER A 249 3.21 -9.75 -7.06
C SER A 249 2.33 -10.94 -7.42
N VAL A 250 1.09 -10.93 -6.93
CA VAL A 250 0.10 -12.01 -7.16
C VAL A 250 -1.07 -11.57 -8.05
N THR A 251 -1.05 -10.33 -8.56
CA THR A 251 -2.19 -9.67 -9.22
C THR A 251 -2.15 -9.68 -10.75
N TYR A 252 -1.06 -10.08 -11.42
CA TYR A 252 -1.07 -10.17 -12.89
C TYR A 252 -0.24 -11.35 -13.41
N PRO A 253 -0.87 -12.44 -13.89
CA PRO A 253 -0.18 -13.49 -14.63
C PRO A 253 0.26 -12.94 -15.99
N GLY A 254 1.57 -12.84 -16.24
CA GLY A 254 2.15 -12.46 -17.53
C GLY A 254 3.03 -11.20 -17.56
N ALA A 255 3.08 -10.39 -16.49
CA ALA A 255 3.99 -9.23 -16.39
C ALA A 255 5.27 -9.52 -15.57
N TYR A 256 5.32 -10.68 -14.91
CA TYR A 256 6.38 -11.12 -13.99
C TYR A 256 6.55 -12.64 -14.04
N THR A 257 7.65 -13.14 -13.48
CA THR A 257 7.95 -14.56 -13.26
C THR A 257 6.75 -15.25 -12.60
N ASP A 258 6.30 -16.37 -13.17
CA ASP A 258 5.19 -17.18 -12.62
C ASP A 258 5.53 -17.81 -11.25
N ASP A 259 6.73 -17.58 -10.74
CA ASP A 259 7.37 -18.26 -9.63
C ASP A 259 6.70 -18.02 -8.27
N VAL A 260 6.48 -16.76 -7.88
CA VAL A 260 5.74 -16.44 -6.63
C VAL A 260 4.29 -16.88 -6.74
N SER A 261 3.70 -16.76 -7.94
CA SER A 261 2.35 -17.25 -8.21
C SER A 261 2.27 -18.78 -8.01
N ASP A 262 3.24 -19.53 -8.52
CA ASP A 262 3.36 -20.99 -8.36
C ASP A 262 3.57 -21.38 -6.89
N PHE A 263 4.43 -20.67 -6.16
CA PHE A 263 4.58 -20.83 -4.71
C PHE A 263 3.24 -20.71 -3.99
N VAL A 264 2.50 -19.61 -4.23
CA VAL A 264 1.21 -19.37 -3.56
C VAL A 264 0.18 -20.43 -3.95
N THR A 265 0.13 -20.83 -5.23
CA THR A 265 -0.78 -21.90 -5.70
C THR A 265 -0.50 -23.22 -5.01
N LYS A 266 0.77 -23.66 -4.98
CA LYS A 266 1.16 -24.92 -4.32
C LYS A 266 0.89 -24.89 -2.83
N TRP A 267 1.19 -23.77 -2.17
CA TRP A 267 0.89 -23.59 -0.76
C TRP A 267 -0.60 -23.65 -0.46
N GLN A 268 -1.43 -22.92 -1.21
CA GLN A 268 -2.89 -22.96 -1.07
C GLN A 268 -3.49 -24.33 -1.39
N SER A 269 -2.94 -25.05 -2.37
CA SER A 269 -3.34 -26.42 -2.69
C SER A 269 -3.09 -27.36 -1.52
N TRP A 270 -1.91 -27.31 -0.92
CA TRP A 270 -1.58 -28.14 0.25
C TRP A 270 -2.45 -27.79 1.46
N LEU A 271 -2.70 -26.51 1.71
CA LEU A 271 -3.60 -26.06 2.76
C LEU A 271 -5.03 -26.63 2.61
N ALA A 272 -5.44 -26.91 1.37
CA ALA A 272 -6.73 -27.53 1.05
C ALA A 272 -6.72 -29.08 1.10
N GLU A 273 -5.59 -29.73 1.40
CA GLU A 273 -5.52 -31.19 1.58
C GLU A 273 -6.16 -31.63 2.91
N GLU A 274 -6.55 -32.90 3.00
CA GLU A 274 -7.01 -33.49 4.26
C GLU A 274 -5.84 -33.68 5.22
N CYS A 275 -6.10 -33.40 6.50
CA CYS A 275 -5.16 -33.49 7.58
C CYS A 275 -5.67 -34.54 8.57
N SER A 276 -4.81 -35.49 8.94
CA SER A 276 -5.16 -36.56 9.89
C SER A 276 -5.76 -35.98 11.18
N ASP A 277 -6.87 -36.54 11.64
CA ASP A 277 -7.58 -36.08 12.85
C ASP A 277 -6.67 -36.08 14.09
N ASP A 278 -5.79 -37.08 14.19
CA ASP A 278 -4.86 -37.31 15.31
C ASP A 278 -3.48 -36.65 15.14
N ILE A 279 -3.30 -35.77 14.15
CA ILE A 279 -2.01 -35.09 13.99
C ILE A 279 -1.73 -34.18 15.20
N ASP A 280 -0.61 -34.42 15.87
CA ASP A 280 -0.15 -33.51 16.92
C ASP A 280 0.34 -32.17 16.34
N GLU A 281 0.29 -31.13 17.16
CA GLU A 281 0.64 -29.76 16.75
C GLU A 281 2.08 -29.64 16.23
N LYS A 282 3.02 -30.35 16.85
CA LYS A 282 4.43 -30.35 16.45
C LYS A 282 4.60 -30.92 15.06
N ARG A 283 4.01 -32.08 14.79
CA ARG A 283 4.04 -32.75 13.48
C ARG A 283 3.37 -31.91 12.40
N LEU A 284 2.29 -31.20 12.74
CA LEU A 284 1.64 -30.27 11.83
C LEU A 284 2.56 -29.09 11.46
N ILE A 285 3.20 -28.45 12.45
CA ILE A 285 4.19 -27.38 12.21
C ILE A 285 5.33 -27.90 11.32
N HIS A 286 5.91 -29.05 11.67
CA HIS A 286 7.05 -29.62 10.94
C HIS A 286 6.68 -29.90 9.48
N THR A 287 5.47 -30.43 9.25
CA THR A 287 4.94 -30.66 7.90
C THR A 287 4.78 -29.33 7.15
N ALA A 288 4.21 -28.31 7.79
CA ALA A 288 4.03 -26.98 7.21
C ALA A 288 5.37 -26.35 6.80
N VAL A 289 6.40 -26.42 7.67
CA VAL A 289 7.76 -25.91 7.38
C VAL A 289 8.38 -26.64 6.20
N SER A 290 8.33 -27.98 6.18
CA SER A 290 8.87 -28.77 5.07
C SER A 290 8.17 -28.45 3.74
N ARG A 291 6.84 -28.21 3.76
CA ARG A 291 6.09 -27.79 2.57
C ARG A 291 6.45 -26.39 2.12
N LEU A 292 6.59 -25.43 3.03
CA LEU A 292 7.04 -24.08 2.70
C LEU A 292 8.43 -24.10 2.06
N LEU A 293 9.37 -24.84 2.65
CA LEU A 293 10.71 -25.05 2.09
C LEU A 293 10.63 -25.66 0.69
N GLN A 294 9.86 -26.73 0.52
CA GLN A 294 9.67 -27.38 -0.77
C GLN A 294 9.11 -26.41 -1.81
N PHE A 295 8.06 -25.65 -1.49
CA PHE A 295 7.41 -24.76 -2.44
C PHE A 295 8.23 -23.50 -2.71
N SER A 296 9.02 -23.02 -1.75
CA SER A 296 9.91 -21.87 -1.95
C SER A 296 10.96 -22.11 -3.05
N THR A 297 11.21 -23.38 -3.41
CA THR A 297 12.08 -23.72 -4.55
C THR A 297 11.58 -23.17 -5.90
N THR A 298 10.29 -22.85 -5.99
CA THR A 298 9.66 -22.27 -7.19
C THR A 298 10.05 -20.81 -7.40
N ILE A 299 10.36 -20.08 -6.33
CA ILE A 299 10.78 -18.67 -6.35
C ILE A 299 12.21 -18.60 -6.91
N THR A 300 12.43 -18.07 -8.12
CA THR A 300 13.79 -17.90 -8.65
C THR A 300 14.54 -16.75 -7.98
N SER A 301 15.87 -16.73 -8.12
CA SER A 301 16.77 -15.88 -7.33
C SER A 301 16.53 -14.39 -7.57
N CYS A 302 16.35 -13.65 -6.46
CA CYS A 302 16.09 -12.20 -6.29
C CYS A 302 14.68 -11.84 -5.79
N GLU A 303 13.78 -12.82 -5.65
CA GLU A 303 12.44 -12.62 -5.09
C GLU A 303 12.30 -13.22 -3.69
N SER A 304 11.41 -12.64 -2.89
CA SER A 304 11.00 -13.21 -1.60
C SER A 304 9.54 -12.91 -1.26
N VAL A 305 8.99 -13.57 -0.24
CA VAL A 305 7.64 -13.32 0.25
C VAL A 305 7.63 -12.16 1.26
N LEU A 306 8.55 -12.18 2.22
CA LEU A 306 8.70 -11.18 3.26
C LEU A 306 10.08 -10.51 3.19
N THR A 307 10.15 -9.26 3.65
CA THR A 307 11.42 -8.58 3.91
C THR A 307 11.30 -7.72 5.17
N THR A 308 12.38 -7.08 5.60
CA THR A 308 12.30 -6.11 6.71
C THR A 308 11.83 -4.75 6.19
N GLN A 309 10.96 -4.08 6.95
CA GLN A 309 10.43 -2.76 6.63
C GLN A 309 11.46 -1.63 6.73
N VAL A 310 12.46 -1.85 7.58
CA VAL A 310 13.39 -0.82 7.99
C VAL A 310 14.74 -0.99 7.31
N ASP A 311 15.31 0.13 6.90
CA ASP A 311 16.75 0.21 6.70
C ASP A 311 17.42 0.30 8.08
N PHE A 312 18.16 -0.73 8.45
CA PHE A 312 18.84 -0.81 9.75
C PHE A 312 19.84 0.34 9.97
N GLN A 313 20.37 0.96 8.89
CA GLN A 313 21.20 2.15 9.00
C GLN A 313 20.40 3.35 9.53
N CYS A 314 19.12 3.42 9.18
CA CYS A 314 18.22 4.52 9.51
C CYS A 314 17.44 4.30 10.82
N LEU A 315 17.62 3.15 11.49
CA LEU A 315 16.90 2.80 12.71
C LEU A 315 17.22 3.75 13.87
N SER A 316 16.19 4.29 14.52
CA SER A 316 16.30 5.01 15.79
C SER A 316 16.49 4.03 16.96
N GLU A 317 17.02 4.50 18.09
CA GLU A 317 17.21 3.65 19.28
C GLU A 317 15.88 3.13 19.84
N ASN A 318 14.84 3.96 19.83
CA ASN A 318 13.49 3.55 20.25
C ASN A 318 12.93 2.45 19.33
N HIS A 319 13.02 2.62 18.01
CA HIS A 319 12.55 1.62 17.04
C HIS A 319 13.36 0.32 17.16
N ALA A 320 14.67 0.41 17.41
CA ALA A 320 15.51 -0.76 17.68
C ALA A 320 15.04 -1.54 18.92
N CYS A 321 14.61 -0.85 19.96
CA CYS A 321 14.03 -1.46 21.15
C CYS A 321 12.70 -2.17 20.83
N GLU A 322 11.84 -1.56 20.02
CA GLU A 322 10.58 -2.16 19.58
C GLU A 322 10.82 -3.42 18.73
N CYS A 323 11.77 -3.37 17.78
CA CYS A 323 12.16 -4.56 17.01
C CYS A 323 12.66 -5.68 17.92
N ASN A 324 13.50 -5.39 18.91
CA ASN A 324 13.94 -6.40 19.87
C ASN A 324 12.78 -6.96 20.69
N GLY A 325 11.86 -6.11 21.15
CA GLY A 325 10.67 -6.54 21.86
C GLY A 325 9.75 -7.43 21.03
N LEU A 326 9.64 -7.17 19.72
CA LEU A 326 8.94 -8.02 18.77
C LEU A 326 9.64 -9.37 18.59
N LEU A 327 10.96 -9.39 18.40
CA LEU A 327 11.73 -10.63 18.28
C LEU A 327 11.65 -11.45 19.57
N ASP A 328 11.75 -10.82 20.75
CA ASP A 328 11.55 -11.50 22.05
C ASP A 328 10.15 -12.10 22.17
N ALA A 329 9.13 -11.40 21.67
CA ALA A 329 7.76 -11.91 21.65
C ALA A 329 7.66 -13.14 20.76
N LEU A 330 8.23 -13.09 19.56
CA LEU A 330 8.21 -14.21 18.61
C LEU A 330 9.01 -15.41 19.14
N ASP A 331 10.22 -15.18 19.64
CA ASP A 331 11.12 -16.19 20.21
C ASP A 331 10.50 -16.97 21.37
N SER A 332 9.64 -16.30 22.13
CA SER A 332 8.96 -16.91 23.27
C SER A 332 7.85 -17.90 22.88
N THR A 333 7.34 -17.82 21.66
CA THR A 333 6.25 -18.69 21.18
C THR A 333 6.74 -20.12 20.92
N ASP A 334 5.87 -21.09 21.18
CA ASP A 334 6.22 -22.50 20.95
C ASP A 334 6.32 -22.83 19.46
N VAL A 335 5.54 -22.15 18.61
CA VAL A 335 5.65 -22.27 17.15
C VAL A 335 7.03 -21.85 16.66
N PHE A 336 7.61 -20.76 17.18
CA PHE A 336 8.94 -20.33 16.77
C PHE A 336 10.00 -21.35 17.18
N LYS A 337 9.94 -21.87 18.42
CA LYS A 337 10.89 -22.88 18.91
C LYS A 337 10.87 -24.15 18.06
N GLU A 338 9.67 -24.63 17.71
CA GLU A 338 9.52 -25.81 16.86
C GLU A 338 9.96 -25.56 15.42
N ILE A 339 9.64 -24.39 14.84
CA ILE A 339 10.13 -24.01 13.50
C ILE A 339 11.65 -23.91 13.48
N LYS A 340 12.25 -23.29 14.49
CA LYS A 340 13.70 -23.16 14.61
C LYS A 340 14.37 -24.53 14.69
N SER A 341 13.88 -25.42 15.56
CA SER A 341 14.36 -26.81 15.65
C SER A 341 14.26 -27.53 14.31
N LYS A 342 13.13 -27.39 13.61
CA LYS A 342 12.93 -28.03 12.31
C LYS A 342 13.89 -27.49 11.24
N ILE A 343 14.11 -26.17 11.20
CA ILE A 343 15.04 -25.56 10.25
C ILE A 343 16.49 -26.01 10.52
N GLU A 344 16.88 -26.18 11.78
CA GLU A 344 18.22 -26.68 12.16
C GLU A 344 18.46 -28.14 11.73
N GLU A 345 17.40 -28.95 11.59
CA GLU A 345 17.47 -30.32 11.05
C GLU A 345 17.57 -30.37 9.51
N GLU A 346 17.16 -29.31 8.82
CA GLU A 346 17.09 -29.27 7.37
C GLU A 346 18.47 -28.99 6.75
N ARG A 347 18.91 -29.88 5.85
CA ARG A 347 20.22 -29.77 5.21
C ARG A 347 20.33 -28.66 4.17
N ASN A 348 19.19 -28.20 3.63
CA ASN A 348 19.15 -27.19 2.57
C ASN A 348 18.39 -25.95 3.03
N THR A 349 19.09 -25.04 3.70
CA THR A 349 18.56 -23.75 4.17
C THR A 349 18.68 -22.64 3.12
N SER A 350 19.36 -22.88 1.99
CA SER A 350 19.60 -21.86 0.94
C SER A 350 18.31 -21.31 0.29
N VAL A 351 17.20 -22.03 0.43
CA VAL A 351 15.89 -21.62 -0.10
C VAL A 351 15.12 -20.71 0.87
N LEU A 352 15.54 -20.62 2.13
CA LEU A 352 14.86 -19.82 3.15
C LEU A 352 14.91 -18.32 2.86
N ASP A 353 15.96 -17.83 2.19
CA ASP A 353 16.07 -16.44 1.77
C ASP A 353 14.94 -16.02 0.81
N ARG A 354 14.31 -17.01 0.15
CA ARG A 354 13.14 -16.83 -0.72
C ARG A 354 11.84 -16.70 0.07
N ILE A 355 11.79 -17.17 1.30
CA ILE A 355 10.67 -16.91 2.22
C ILE A 355 10.81 -15.50 2.78
N GLY A 356 12.01 -15.14 3.24
CA GLY A 356 12.31 -13.75 3.53
C GLY A 356 13.75 -13.48 3.86
N HIS A 357 14.13 -12.22 3.68
CA HIS A 357 15.48 -11.72 3.89
C HIS A 357 15.43 -10.29 4.45
N THR A 358 16.51 -9.88 5.12
CA THR A 358 16.68 -8.49 5.56
C THR A 358 16.84 -7.57 4.34
N ALA A 359 16.20 -6.41 4.34
CA ALA A 359 16.38 -5.41 3.29
C ALA A 359 17.88 -5.06 3.13
N LYS A 360 18.36 -4.99 1.88
CA LYS A 360 19.79 -4.91 1.53
C LYS A 360 20.61 -3.99 2.44
N GLU A 361 21.69 -4.51 3.01
CA GLU A 361 22.78 -3.70 3.58
C GLU A 361 23.53 -2.99 2.44
N LEU A 362 23.24 -1.70 2.21
CA LEU A 362 24.11 -0.88 1.36
C LEU A 362 25.40 -0.56 2.15
N SER A 363 26.45 -1.38 1.96
CA SER A 363 27.84 -1.18 2.36
C SER A 363 28.07 -0.45 3.70
N ILE A 364 28.45 -1.23 4.72
CA ILE A 364 28.79 -0.75 6.06
C ILE A 364 30.02 0.19 5.98
N SER A 365 29.84 1.46 6.33
CA SER A 365 30.90 2.25 6.95
C SER A 365 30.49 2.56 8.39
N SER A 366 31.20 1.89 9.32
CA SER A 366 31.34 2.21 10.74
C SER A 366 30.18 2.95 11.44
N ALA A 367 29.08 2.25 11.78
CA ALA A 367 28.11 2.77 12.74
C ALA A 367 27.52 1.67 13.65
N LYS A 368 28.00 1.66 14.90
CA LYS A 368 27.38 1.20 16.16
C LYS A 368 26.94 -0.28 16.32
N ARG A 369 27.63 -0.94 17.26
CA ARG A 369 27.50 -2.33 17.81
C ARG A 369 26.08 -2.85 18.13
N GLN A 370 25.10 -1.98 18.34
CA GLN A 370 23.72 -2.38 18.65
C GLN A 370 22.88 -2.66 17.39
N LYS A 371 23.21 -2.02 16.26
CA LYS A 371 22.56 -2.24 14.96
C LYS A 371 23.01 -3.55 14.33
N SER A 372 24.29 -3.90 14.44
CA SER A 372 24.81 -5.21 14.02
C SER A 372 24.16 -6.36 14.80
N CYS A 373 23.98 -6.19 16.11
CA CYS A 373 23.35 -7.20 16.97
C CYS A 373 21.90 -7.51 16.58
N LEU A 374 21.11 -6.51 16.15
CA LEU A 374 19.73 -6.75 15.69
C LEU A 374 19.69 -7.51 14.37
N VAL A 375 20.52 -7.13 13.40
CA VAL A 375 20.60 -7.81 12.10
C VAL A 375 21.08 -9.25 12.28
N GLU A 376 22.13 -9.48 13.07
CA GLU A 376 22.67 -10.80 13.40
C GLU A 376 21.66 -11.70 14.11
N ARG A 377 20.69 -11.13 14.83
CA ARG A 377 19.64 -11.88 15.53
C ARG A 377 18.56 -12.38 14.58
N ILE A 378 18.25 -11.64 13.52
CA ILE A 378 17.20 -12.01 12.58
C ILE A 378 17.64 -13.24 11.78
N SER A 379 16.75 -14.23 11.69
CA SER A 379 17.03 -15.50 11.04
C SER A 379 15.85 -15.94 10.19
N ALA A 380 16.09 -16.92 9.31
CA ALA A 380 15.04 -17.56 8.52
C ALA A 380 13.86 -18.07 9.36
N ALA A 381 14.11 -18.57 10.57
CA ALA A 381 13.05 -19.02 11.48
C ALA A 381 12.08 -17.90 11.84
N HIS A 382 12.56 -16.65 11.97
CA HIS A 382 11.71 -15.50 12.21
C HIS A 382 10.78 -15.23 11.01
N PHE A 383 11.31 -15.24 9.79
CA PHE A 383 10.49 -15.05 8.58
C PHE A 383 9.46 -16.16 8.38
N VAL A 384 9.86 -17.43 8.56
CA VAL A 384 8.93 -18.58 8.44
C VAL A 384 7.84 -18.53 9.52
N SER A 385 8.20 -18.20 10.76
CA SER A 385 7.24 -18.07 11.86
C SER A 385 6.26 -16.93 11.61
N THR A 386 6.76 -15.76 11.19
CA THR A 386 5.93 -14.61 10.82
C THR A 386 4.99 -14.98 9.67
N LEU A 387 5.48 -15.63 8.61
CA LEU A 387 4.66 -16.04 7.47
C LEU A 387 3.53 -16.98 7.89
N LEU A 388 3.82 -18.01 8.70
CA LEU A 388 2.80 -18.93 9.19
C LEU A 388 1.78 -18.22 10.09
N LEU A 389 2.23 -17.39 11.03
CA LEU A 389 1.34 -16.65 11.92
C LEU A 389 0.44 -15.68 11.16
N CYS A 390 0.96 -14.98 10.14
CA CYS A 390 0.19 -13.98 9.40
C CYS A 390 -0.55 -14.55 8.18
N TRP A 391 -0.34 -15.80 7.79
CA TRP A 391 -1.02 -16.34 6.62
C TRP A 391 -2.56 -16.31 6.82
N PRO A 392 -3.33 -15.82 5.84
CA PRO A 392 -4.78 -15.73 5.96
C PRO A 392 -5.44 -17.06 5.55
N TYR A 393 -5.38 -18.04 6.45
CA TYR A 393 -5.89 -19.40 6.21
C TYR A 393 -7.38 -19.45 5.84
N ASN A 394 -8.19 -18.52 6.33
CA ASN A 394 -9.63 -18.45 6.13
C ASN A 394 -10.09 -17.65 4.89
N ILE A 395 -9.19 -17.35 3.94
CA ILE A 395 -9.57 -16.68 2.67
C ILE A 395 -10.66 -17.44 1.91
N ASN A 396 -10.74 -18.76 2.08
CA ASN A 396 -11.83 -19.56 1.54
C ASN A 396 -12.87 -19.84 2.66
N PRO A 397 -14.07 -19.25 2.60
CA PRO A 397 -15.06 -19.37 3.68
C PRO A 397 -15.64 -20.79 3.85
N CYS A 398 -15.33 -21.73 2.96
CA CYS A 398 -15.85 -23.10 2.97
C CYS A 398 -14.81 -24.15 3.42
N ILE A 399 -13.79 -23.77 4.18
CA ILE A 399 -12.77 -24.72 4.64
C ILE A 399 -13.38 -25.67 5.67
N LYS A 400 -13.30 -26.97 5.39
CA LYS A 400 -13.73 -28.03 6.32
C LYS A 400 -12.72 -28.19 7.45
N GLU A 401 -13.19 -28.60 8.63
CA GLU A 401 -12.33 -28.82 9.81
C GLU A 401 -11.22 -29.86 9.59
N SER A 402 -11.48 -30.82 8.68
CA SER A 402 -10.53 -31.85 8.28
C SER A 402 -9.35 -31.34 7.45
N ARG A 403 -9.30 -30.05 7.09
CA ARG A 403 -8.25 -29.50 6.21
C ARG A 403 -7.06 -28.96 7.00
N CYS A 404 -5.87 -29.03 6.40
CA CYS A 404 -4.63 -28.45 6.96
C CYS A 404 -4.79 -26.97 7.31
N ALA A 405 -5.49 -26.20 6.46
CA ALA A 405 -5.77 -24.78 6.69
C ALA A 405 -6.50 -24.52 8.00
N TYR A 406 -7.55 -25.30 8.31
CA TYR A 406 -8.36 -25.09 9.52
C TYR A 406 -7.55 -25.37 10.79
N LYS A 407 -6.80 -26.48 10.80
CA LYS A 407 -5.98 -26.85 11.95
C LYS A 407 -4.88 -25.82 12.22
N LEU A 408 -4.21 -25.35 11.16
CA LEU A 408 -3.22 -24.27 11.28
C LEU A 408 -3.86 -22.95 11.72
N ASP A 409 -5.02 -22.57 11.18
CA ASP A 409 -5.70 -21.33 11.57
C ASP A 409 -6.04 -21.32 13.07
N LYS A 410 -6.62 -22.42 13.57
CA LYS A 410 -6.95 -22.58 14.99
C LYS A 410 -5.70 -22.51 15.86
N MET A 411 -4.63 -23.19 15.45
CA MET A 411 -3.36 -23.18 16.17
C MET A 411 -2.74 -21.78 16.21
N MET A 412 -2.64 -21.10 15.07
CA MET A 412 -2.10 -19.74 15.01
C MET A 412 -2.97 -18.75 15.78
N ALA A 413 -4.30 -18.91 15.77
CA ALA A 413 -5.21 -18.07 16.54
C ALA A 413 -5.00 -18.23 18.06
N ASN A 414 -4.80 -19.46 18.54
CA ASN A 414 -4.48 -19.72 19.95
C ASN A 414 -3.14 -19.10 20.37
N ILE A 415 -2.12 -19.20 19.52
CA ILE A 415 -0.82 -18.56 19.81
C ILE A 415 -0.97 -17.04 19.89
N LEU A 416 -1.77 -16.45 18.99
CA LEU A 416 -1.98 -15.01 18.95
C LEU A 416 -2.86 -14.48 20.08
N SER A 417 -3.74 -15.30 20.69
CA SER A 417 -4.59 -14.85 21.81
C SER A 417 -3.76 -14.52 23.06
N ASP A 418 -2.64 -15.22 23.25
CA ASP A 418 -1.84 -15.16 24.47
C ASP A 418 -0.49 -14.45 24.25
N CYS A 419 -0.22 -13.98 23.03
CA CYS A 419 1.04 -13.33 22.69
C CYS A 419 1.13 -11.88 23.19
N LYS A 420 2.36 -11.35 23.23
CA LYS A 420 2.58 -9.93 23.53
C LYS A 420 1.92 -9.06 22.45
N LYS A 421 1.34 -7.92 22.86
CA LYS A 421 0.62 -6.98 21.98
C LYS A 421 1.41 -6.57 20.72
N VAL A 422 2.72 -6.37 20.84
CA VAL A 422 3.59 -6.00 19.71
C VAL A 422 3.55 -7.06 18.60
N LEU A 423 3.63 -8.34 18.96
CA LEU A 423 3.53 -9.45 17.99
C LEU A 423 2.11 -9.57 17.44
N PHE A 424 1.10 -9.44 18.31
CA PHE A 424 -0.29 -9.47 17.87
C PHE A 424 -0.55 -8.44 16.77
N TYR A 425 -0.18 -7.17 17.00
CA TYR A 425 -0.43 -6.12 16.01
C TYR A 425 0.39 -6.28 14.74
N GLU A 426 1.67 -6.67 14.83
CA GLU A 426 2.51 -6.99 13.67
C GLU A 426 1.81 -8.01 12.76
N ILE A 427 1.38 -9.13 13.35
CA ILE A 427 0.77 -10.23 12.62
C ILE A 427 -0.59 -9.86 12.05
N GLN A 428 -1.43 -9.12 12.79
CA GLN A 428 -2.75 -8.70 12.28
C GLN A 428 -2.63 -7.77 11.06
N ILE A 429 -1.62 -6.87 11.05
CA ILE A 429 -1.41 -5.97 9.92
C ILE A 429 -0.94 -6.74 8.69
N LEU A 430 0.08 -7.60 8.83
CA LEU A 430 0.56 -8.45 7.74
C LEU A 430 -0.56 -9.37 7.21
N ARG A 431 -1.32 -9.99 8.11
CA ARG A 431 -2.45 -10.87 7.73
C ARG A 431 -3.48 -10.12 6.90
N ARG A 432 -3.84 -8.90 7.30
CA ARG A 432 -4.75 -8.05 6.53
C ARG A 432 -4.19 -7.73 5.15
N GLN A 433 -2.90 -7.39 5.04
CA GLN A 433 -2.26 -7.10 3.75
C GLN A 433 -2.26 -8.33 2.83
N PHE A 434 -1.86 -9.51 3.33
CA PHE A 434 -1.94 -10.76 2.58
C PHE A 434 -3.37 -11.06 2.13
N THR A 435 -4.38 -10.89 2.99
CA THR A 435 -5.79 -11.09 2.63
C THR A 435 -6.20 -10.23 1.45
N ILE A 436 -5.80 -8.96 1.43
CA ILE A 436 -6.13 -8.03 0.33
C ILE A 436 -5.48 -8.51 -0.98
N LEU A 437 -4.18 -8.79 -0.96
CA LEU A 437 -3.42 -9.20 -2.16
C LEU A 437 -3.94 -10.53 -2.73
N LEU A 438 -4.15 -11.54 -1.88
CA LEU A 438 -4.63 -12.86 -2.29
C LEU A 438 -6.11 -12.85 -2.71
N THR A 439 -6.95 -11.96 -2.14
CA THR A 439 -8.33 -11.80 -2.61
C THR A 439 -8.39 -11.16 -4.00
N LYS A 440 -7.51 -10.19 -4.28
CA LYS A 440 -7.39 -9.61 -5.64
C LYS A 440 -7.02 -10.68 -6.66
N ARG A 441 -6.00 -11.51 -6.36
CA ARG A 441 -5.61 -12.66 -7.20
C ARG A 441 -6.81 -13.54 -7.55
N ARG A 442 -7.58 -13.98 -6.54
CA ARG A 442 -8.73 -14.86 -6.74
C ARG A 442 -9.78 -14.27 -7.69
N LYS A 443 -10.05 -12.97 -7.60
CA LYS A 443 -10.99 -12.29 -8.50
C LYS A 443 -10.52 -12.37 -9.95
N LEU A 444 -9.22 -12.23 -10.20
CA LEU A 444 -8.64 -12.31 -11.54
C LEU A 444 -8.74 -13.72 -12.11
N ASP A 445 -8.46 -14.75 -11.30
CA ASP A 445 -8.58 -16.15 -11.71
C ASP A 445 -10.03 -16.54 -12.05
N CYS A 446 -11.03 -15.91 -11.41
CA CYS A 446 -12.45 -16.12 -11.74
C CYS A 446 -12.93 -15.31 -12.98
N CYS A 447 -12.17 -14.31 -13.42
CA CYS A 447 -12.49 -13.49 -14.60
C CYS A 447 -11.83 -13.99 -15.89
N LYS A 448 -10.86 -14.92 -15.78
CA LYS A 448 -10.29 -15.68 -16.89
C LYS A 448 -11.08 -16.96 -17.12
#